data_AF-C6E2I3-F1
#
_entry.id   AF-C6E2I3-F1
#
_cell.length_a   1.000
_cell.length_b   1.000
_cell.length_c   1.000
_cell.angle_alpha   90.00
_cell.angle_beta   90.00
_cell.angle_gamma   90.00
#
_symmetry.space_group_name_H-M   'P 1'
#
loop_
_entity.id
_entity.type
_entity.pdbx_description
1 polymer ?
#
loop_
_entity_poly.entity_id
_entity_poly.type
_entity_poly.pdbx_seq_one_letter_code
_entity_poly.pdbx_strand_id
1 'polypeptide(L)'
;MKNHVWRPLYVVLAVVALVLLARKVLVPADFGVGARGYMYGWHRPSDEEQWKEVKVKYRTAVYCMECHRDKYDEMKESPHRFINCENCHGPALNHPDDPRYLTIDRSRELCASCHTRLPYPTSSRGVMKGVDPRTHHVGLDCVTCHWPHDPRKEGHQR
;
A
#
# COMPACT_ATOMS: atom_id res chain seq x y z
N MET A 1 48.84 7.39 32.05
CA MET A 1 47.75 6.54 31.50
C MET A 1 47.97 6.38 30.00
N LYS A 2 47.98 5.15 29.47
CA LYS A 2 48.45 4.84 28.10
C LYS A 2 47.41 5.22 27.03
N ASN A 3 47.88 5.57 25.84
CA ASN A 3 47.09 6.02 24.68
C ASN A 3 45.96 5.04 24.24
N HIS A 4 46.03 3.77 24.64
CA HIS A 4 45.00 2.76 24.33
C HIS A 4 43.69 2.93 25.11
N VAL A 5 43.66 3.73 26.19
CA VAL A 5 42.42 4.05 26.93
C VAL A 5 41.83 5.37 26.43
N TRP A 6 42.66 6.38 26.22
CA TRP A 6 42.22 7.73 25.86
C TRP A 6 41.69 7.83 24.42
N ARG A 7 42.30 7.14 23.45
CA ARG A 7 41.85 7.15 22.06
C ARG A 7 40.42 6.63 21.89
N PRO A 8 40.05 5.43 22.39
CA PRO A 8 38.67 4.96 22.28
C PRO A 8 37.70 5.82 23.10
N LEU A 9 38.12 6.35 24.26
CA LEU A 9 37.28 7.26 25.05
C LEU A 9 36.89 8.53 24.25
N TYR A 10 37.84 9.18 23.58
CA TYR A 10 37.52 10.37 22.77
C TYR A 10 36.59 10.04 21.59
N VAL A 11 36.75 8.87 20.96
CA VAL A 11 35.84 8.42 19.90
C VAL A 11 34.41 8.24 20.44
N VAL A 12 34.27 7.57 21.59
CA VAL A 12 32.95 7.38 22.23
C VAL A 12 32.32 8.73 22.58
N LEU A 13 33.09 9.65 23.18
CA LEU A 13 32.60 11.00 23.51
C LEU A 13 32.18 11.78 22.26
N ALA A 14 32.97 11.69 21.17
CA ALA A 14 32.63 12.32 19.91
C ALA A 14 31.33 11.74 19.32
N VAL A 15 31.15 10.42 19.35
CA VAL A 15 29.91 9.77 18.89
C VAL A 15 28.72 10.18 19.74
N VAL A 16 28.85 10.19 21.07
CA VAL A 16 27.77 10.64 21.97
C VAL A 16 27.40 12.10 21.69
N ALA A 17 28.39 12.98 21.55
CA ALA A 17 28.16 14.38 21.21
C ALA A 17 27.44 14.53 19.86
N LEU A 18 27.88 13.80 18.83
CA LEU A 18 27.23 13.79 17.53
C LEU A 18 25.77 13.32 17.61
N VAL A 19 25.49 12.25 18.35
CA VAL A 19 24.12 11.74 18.56
C VAL A 19 23.25 12.78 19.27
N LEU A 20 23.77 13.44 20.31
CA LEU A 20 23.02 14.47 21.04
C LEU A 20 22.74 15.71 20.17
N LEU A 21 23.68 16.10 19.32
CA LEU A 21 23.50 17.19 18.35
C LEU A 21 22.49 16.80 17.26
N ALA A 22 22.62 15.60 16.67
CA ALA A 22 21.67 15.10 15.69
C ALA A 22 20.25 15.02 16.26
N ARG A 23 20.11 14.57 17.52
CA ARG A 23 18.82 14.52 18.22
C ARG A 23 18.14 15.88 18.29
N LYS A 24 18.88 16.97 18.49
CA LYS A 24 18.32 18.33 18.54
C LYS A 24 17.71 18.79 17.21
N VAL A 25 18.16 18.22 16.09
CA VAL A 25 17.68 18.56 14.74
C VAL A 25 16.58 17.59 14.29
N LEU A 26 16.72 16.30 14.58
CA LEU A 26 15.85 15.25 14.04
C LEU A 26 14.63 14.94 14.91
N VAL A 27 14.69 15.18 16.22
CA VAL A 27 13.60 14.85 17.15
C VAL A 27 12.74 16.09 17.44
N PRO A 28 11.46 16.08 17.07
CA PRO A 28 10.54 17.19 17.37
C PRO A 28 10.48 17.49 18.87
N ALA A 29 10.32 18.78 19.21
CA ALA A 29 10.32 19.25 20.61
C ALA A 29 9.17 18.65 21.46
N ASP A 30 8.07 18.24 20.82
CA ASP A 30 6.90 17.65 21.45
C ASP A 30 6.92 16.11 21.47
N PHE A 31 7.93 15.46 20.88
CA PHE A 31 8.09 14.01 20.96
C PHE A 31 8.58 13.58 22.35
N GLY A 32 7.81 12.74 23.04
CA GLY A 32 8.22 12.21 24.34
C GLY A 32 7.11 11.48 25.09
N VAL A 33 7.27 11.40 26.41
CA VAL A 33 6.27 10.78 27.28
C VAL A 33 5.11 11.75 27.51
N GLY A 34 3.96 11.49 26.90
CA GLY A 34 2.70 12.22 27.08
C GLY A 34 1.92 11.79 28.34
N ALA A 35 0.60 11.90 28.30
CA ALA A 35 -0.27 11.47 29.40
C ALA A 35 -0.04 9.99 29.77
N ARG A 36 -0.12 9.66 31.07
CA ARG A 36 0.19 8.31 31.57
C ARG A 36 -0.74 7.26 30.96
N GLY A 37 -0.19 6.43 30.08
CA GLY A 37 -0.82 5.22 29.58
C GLY A 37 0.18 4.38 28.79
N TYR A 38 0.18 3.06 29.00
CA TYR A 38 1.12 2.14 28.33
C TYR A 38 0.98 2.12 26.80
N MET A 39 -0.18 2.55 26.26
CA MET A 39 -0.50 2.45 24.84
C MET A 39 -0.18 3.72 24.03
N TYR A 40 -0.22 4.90 24.64
CA TYR A 40 0.04 6.20 23.99
C TYR A 40 1.04 7.06 24.77
N GLY A 41 1.82 6.44 25.65
CA GLY A 41 2.78 7.14 26.48
C GLY A 41 3.85 7.81 25.63
N TRP A 42 4.37 7.17 24.58
CA TRP A 42 5.48 7.69 23.79
C TRP A 42 5.05 8.06 22.36
N HIS A 43 4.72 9.31 22.12
CA HIS A 43 4.31 9.80 20.79
C HIS A 43 4.61 11.30 20.63
N ARG A 44 4.29 11.84 19.45
CA ARG A 44 4.37 13.26 19.11
C ARG A 44 2.93 13.82 19.07
N PRO A 45 2.48 14.60 20.06
CA PRO A 45 1.11 15.10 20.11
C PRO A 45 0.71 15.96 18.90
N SER A 46 1.62 16.79 18.37
CA SER A 46 1.33 17.62 17.18
C SER A 46 1.10 16.79 15.91
N ASP A 47 1.51 15.51 15.91
CA ASP A 47 1.28 14.61 14.79
C ASP A 47 -0.22 14.33 14.59
N GLU A 48 -1.01 14.35 15.65
CA GLU A 48 -2.46 14.14 15.56
C GLU A 48 -3.15 15.19 14.68
N GLU A 49 -2.78 16.47 14.86
CA GLU A 49 -3.31 17.56 14.02
C GLU A 49 -2.83 17.43 12.57
N GLN A 50 -1.57 17.03 12.36
CA GLN A 50 -1.07 16.76 11.00
C GLN A 50 -1.87 15.64 10.32
N TRP A 51 -2.18 14.55 11.02
CA TRP A 51 -2.98 13.46 10.47
C TRP A 51 -4.42 13.87 10.18
N LYS A 52 -5.00 14.80 10.93
CA LYS A 52 -6.33 15.37 10.62
C LYS A 52 -6.32 16.18 9.32
N GLU A 53 -5.19 16.79 8.98
CA GLU A 53 -5.02 17.53 7.72
C GLU A 53 -4.72 16.63 6.52
N VAL A 54 -4.34 15.36 6.74
CA VAL A 54 -4.10 14.39 5.66
C VAL A 54 -5.42 14.09 4.95
N LYS A 55 -5.55 14.60 3.73
CA LYS A 55 -6.67 14.29 2.84
C LYS A 55 -6.64 12.81 2.44
N VAL A 56 -7.69 12.08 2.81
CA VAL A 56 -7.88 10.68 2.43
C VAL A 56 -8.04 10.57 0.91
N LYS A 57 -7.10 9.88 0.26
CA LYS A 57 -7.08 9.72 -1.20
C LYS A 57 -7.90 8.52 -1.69
N TYR A 58 -8.02 7.49 -0.84
CA TYR A 58 -8.70 6.24 -1.16
C TYR A 58 -10.10 6.22 -0.54
N ARG A 59 -11.13 5.94 -1.34
CA ARG A 59 -12.54 6.03 -0.91
C ARG A 59 -13.26 4.69 -0.86
N THR A 60 -12.58 3.60 -1.18
CA THR A 60 -13.10 2.21 -1.17
C THR A 60 -14.22 1.97 -2.17
N ALA A 61 -14.62 0.70 -2.33
CA ALA A 61 -15.71 0.33 -3.24
C ALA A 61 -17.09 0.95 -2.87
N VAL A 62 -17.30 1.33 -1.61
CA VAL A 62 -18.55 1.97 -1.14
C VAL A 62 -18.76 3.32 -1.82
N TYR A 63 -17.70 4.09 -2.03
CA TYR A 63 -17.80 5.34 -2.77
C TYR A 63 -18.13 5.11 -4.25
N CYS A 64 -17.48 4.11 -4.86
CA CYS A 64 -17.64 3.81 -6.28
C CYS A 64 -19.06 3.32 -6.63
N MET A 65 -19.69 2.53 -5.75
CA MET A 65 -20.99 1.90 -6.04
C MET A 65 -22.15 2.91 -6.13
N GLU A 66 -21.97 4.13 -5.63
CA GLU A 66 -22.98 5.19 -5.72
C GLU A 66 -23.27 5.60 -7.17
N CYS A 67 -22.25 5.56 -8.04
CA CYS A 67 -22.38 5.88 -9.46
C CYS A 67 -22.08 4.70 -10.41
N HIS A 68 -21.27 3.71 -9.97
CA HIS A 68 -20.86 2.55 -10.79
C HIS A 68 -21.45 1.24 -10.26
N ARG A 69 -22.73 1.24 -9.89
CA ARG A 69 -23.44 0.09 -9.31
C ARG A 69 -23.31 -1.19 -10.14
N ASP A 70 -23.55 -1.12 -11.45
CA ASP A 70 -23.49 -2.31 -12.31
C ASP A 70 -22.13 -3.01 -12.27
N LYS A 71 -21.04 -2.23 -12.24
CA LYS A 71 -19.67 -2.76 -12.17
C LYS A 71 -19.32 -3.25 -10.76
N TYR A 72 -19.83 -2.57 -9.74
CA TYR A 72 -19.69 -3.03 -8.36
C TYR A 72 -20.38 -4.38 -8.13
N ASP A 73 -21.64 -4.51 -8.57
CA ASP A 73 -22.43 -5.73 -8.40
C ASP A 73 -21.79 -6.89 -9.19
N GLU A 74 -21.36 -6.64 -10.43
CA GLU A 74 -20.61 -7.63 -11.23
C GLU A 74 -19.34 -8.11 -10.52
N MET A 75 -18.55 -7.19 -9.95
CA MET A 75 -17.36 -7.53 -9.18
C MET A 75 -17.67 -8.29 -7.90
N LYS A 76 -18.72 -7.88 -7.19
CA LYS A 76 -19.14 -8.47 -5.91
C LYS A 76 -19.60 -9.92 -6.06
N GLU A 77 -20.18 -10.27 -7.19
CA GLU A 77 -20.62 -11.63 -7.52
C GLU A 77 -19.53 -12.50 -8.15
N SER A 78 -18.34 -11.94 -8.36
CA SER A 78 -17.20 -12.62 -9.00
C SER A 78 -16.19 -13.18 -7.98
N PRO A 79 -15.21 -13.97 -8.45
CA PRO A 79 -14.03 -14.32 -7.65
C PRO A 79 -13.22 -13.12 -7.14
N HIS A 80 -13.31 -11.95 -7.79
CA HIS A 80 -12.61 -10.72 -7.39
C HIS A 80 -13.34 -9.88 -6.34
N ARG A 81 -14.45 -10.35 -5.76
CA ARG A 81 -15.28 -9.63 -4.77
C ARG A 81 -14.58 -9.07 -3.52
N PHE A 82 -13.34 -9.48 -3.26
CA PHE A 82 -12.52 -9.04 -2.13
C PHE A 82 -11.53 -7.94 -2.50
N ILE A 83 -11.44 -7.58 -3.77
CA ILE A 83 -10.54 -6.55 -4.29
C ILE A 83 -11.32 -5.25 -4.37
N ASN A 84 -10.76 -4.17 -3.82
CA ASN A 84 -11.32 -2.82 -3.99
C ASN A 84 -11.05 -2.30 -5.40
N CYS A 85 -11.97 -1.48 -5.94
CA CYS A 85 -11.85 -0.88 -7.28
C CYS A 85 -10.51 -0.16 -7.49
N GLU A 86 -10.03 0.52 -6.44
CA GLU A 86 -8.80 1.34 -6.43
C GLU A 86 -7.51 0.52 -6.55
N ASN A 87 -7.56 -0.82 -6.40
CA ASN A 87 -6.42 -1.68 -6.70
C ASN A 87 -6.07 -1.70 -8.19
N CYS A 88 -7.08 -1.48 -9.05
CA CYS A 88 -6.89 -1.38 -10.50
C CYS A 88 -7.04 0.07 -10.97
N HIS A 89 -7.97 0.85 -10.40
CA HIS A 89 -8.31 2.22 -10.83
C HIS A 89 -7.53 3.32 -10.10
N GLY A 90 -6.58 3.01 -9.20
CA GLY A 90 -5.88 4.04 -8.43
C GLY A 90 -6.80 4.80 -7.44
N PRO A 91 -6.26 5.79 -6.71
CA PRO A 91 -7.02 6.50 -5.67
C PRO A 91 -8.12 7.37 -6.28
N ALA A 92 -9.31 7.35 -5.68
CA ALA A 92 -10.44 8.16 -6.12
C ALA A 92 -10.21 9.67 -5.98
N LEU A 93 -9.44 10.14 -4.99
CA LEU A 93 -9.22 11.58 -4.74
C LEU A 93 -10.55 12.35 -4.66
N ASN A 94 -10.75 13.35 -5.53
CA ASN A 94 -11.99 14.12 -5.68
C ASN A 94 -12.73 13.74 -6.97
N HIS A 95 -12.48 12.56 -7.54
CA HIS A 95 -13.25 12.03 -8.67
C HIS A 95 -14.74 12.06 -8.33
N PRO A 96 -15.62 12.56 -9.22
CA PRO A 96 -15.38 12.83 -10.64
C PRO A 96 -14.93 14.25 -10.99
N ASP A 97 -14.77 15.14 -10.02
CA ASP A 97 -14.38 16.53 -10.30
C ASP A 97 -12.90 16.62 -10.65
N ASP A 98 -12.04 15.96 -9.86
CA ASP A 98 -10.60 15.89 -10.10
C ASP A 98 -9.95 14.61 -9.51
N PRO A 99 -9.51 13.65 -10.33
CA PRO A 99 -9.59 13.63 -11.79
C PRO A 99 -10.94 13.10 -12.30
N ARG A 100 -11.35 13.55 -13.49
CA ARG A 100 -12.56 13.03 -14.15
C ARG A 100 -12.46 11.56 -14.54
N TYR A 101 -11.27 11.10 -14.88
CA TYR A 101 -11.00 9.70 -15.19
C TYR A 101 -9.88 9.19 -14.31
N LEU A 102 -10.14 8.06 -13.67
CA LEU A 102 -9.16 7.39 -12.83
C LEU A 102 -8.14 6.64 -13.69
N THR A 103 -6.90 6.57 -13.22
CA THR A 103 -5.82 5.81 -13.89
C THR A 103 -6.04 4.32 -13.68
N ILE A 104 -6.11 3.55 -14.75
CA ILE A 104 -6.35 2.11 -14.66
C ILE A 104 -5.08 1.34 -15.01
N ASP A 105 -4.56 0.59 -14.05
CA ASP A 105 -3.49 -0.38 -14.28
C ASP A 105 -4.09 -1.69 -14.80
N ARG A 106 -3.76 -2.02 -16.05
CA ARG A 106 -4.20 -3.23 -16.75
C ARG A 106 -3.04 -4.16 -17.06
N SER A 107 -1.88 -3.89 -16.46
CA SER A 107 -0.63 -4.58 -16.73
C SER A 107 -0.69 -6.05 -16.35
N ARG A 108 0.16 -6.85 -17.02
CA ARG A 108 0.36 -8.26 -16.66
C ARG A 108 0.93 -8.40 -15.25
N GLU A 109 1.79 -7.47 -14.86
CA GLU A 109 2.47 -7.42 -13.57
C GLU A 109 1.47 -7.30 -12.41
N LEU A 110 0.48 -6.41 -12.53
CA LEU A 110 -0.58 -6.27 -11.54
C LEU A 110 -1.33 -7.59 -11.36
N CYS A 111 -1.73 -8.21 -12.46
CA CYS A 111 -2.48 -9.47 -12.45
C CYS A 111 -1.63 -10.61 -11.85
N ALA A 112 -0.37 -10.70 -12.26
CA ALA A 112 0.58 -11.73 -11.84
C ALA A 112 0.95 -11.62 -10.34
N SER A 113 0.83 -10.44 -9.73
CA SER A 113 1.07 -10.27 -8.28
C SER A 113 0.26 -11.26 -7.42
N CYS A 114 -0.96 -11.57 -7.85
CA CYS A 114 -1.85 -12.53 -7.19
C CYS A 114 -1.96 -13.86 -7.96
N HIS A 115 -2.03 -13.80 -9.29
CA HIS A 115 -2.32 -14.96 -10.15
C HIS A 115 -1.06 -15.75 -10.58
N THR A 116 0.13 -15.42 -10.08
CA THR A 116 1.31 -16.28 -10.29
C THR A 116 1.14 -17.59 -9.53
N ARG A 117 1.28 -18.71 -10.24
CA ARG A 117 1.23 -20.07 -9.68
C ARG A 117 2.27 -20.21 -8.56
N LEU A 118 1.80 -20.64 -7.40
CA LEU A 118 2.65 -21.02 -6.28
C LEU A 118 2.83 -22.54 -6.24
N PRO A 119 4.02 -23.07 -6.58
CA PRO A 119 4.27 -24.51 -6.48
C PRO A 119 4.32 -25.00 -5.03
N TYR A 120 4.69 -24.13 -4.09
CA TYR A 120 4.81 -24.44 -2.66
C TYR A 120 4.08 -23.36 -1.84
N PRO A 121 2.74 -23.38 -1.81
CA PRO A 121 2.00 -22.33 -1.12
C PRO A 121 2.11 -22.45 0.40
N THR A 122 2.45 -21.35 1.06
CA THR A 122 2.50 -21.22 2.53
C THR A 122 1.29 -20.48 3.11
N SER A 123 0.35 -20.08 2.24
CA SER A 123 -0.87 -19.37 2.60
C SER A 123 -2.04 -19.86 1.75
N SER A 124 -3.25 -19.42 2.12
CA SER A 124 -4.48 -19.68 1.36
C SER A 124 -4.44 -19.13 -0.07
N ARG A 125 -3.46 -18.29 -0.44
CA ARG A 125 -3.24 -17.86 -1.82
C ARG A 125 -3.05 -19.05 -2.78
N GLY A 126 -2.48 -20.15 -2.31
CA GLY A 126 -2.30 -21.37 -3.11
C GLY A 126 -3.60 -22.02 -3.62
N VAL A 127 -4.75 -21.68 -3.01
CA VAL A 127 -6.06 -22.18 -3.45
C VAL A 127 -6.48 -21.53 -4.77
N MET A 128 -6.00 -20.31 -5.05
CA MET A 128 -6.28 -19.62 -6.30
C MET A 128 -5.57 -20.31 -7.47
N LYS A 129 -6.29 -20.51 -8.58
CA LYS A 129 -5.69 -21.02 -9.82
C LYS A 129 -4.70 -19.99 -10.33
N GLY A 130 -3.41 -20.30 -10.27
CA GLY A 130 -2.36 -19.45 -10.81
C GLY A 130 -1.76 -19.98 -12.13
N VAL A 131 -1.11 -19.07 -12.85
CA VAL A 131 -0.38 -19.32 -14.11
C VAL A 131 1.11 -19.02 -13.96
N ASP A 132 1.96 -19.53 -14.85
CA ASP A 132 3.33 -18.99 -14.97
C ASP A 132 3.29 -17.82 -15.97
N PRO A 133 3.50 -16.57 -15.52
CA PRO A 133 3.40 -15.39 -16.39
C PRO A 133 4.48 -15.37 -17.49
N ARG A 134 5.53 -16.19 -17.38
CA ARG A 134 6.61 -16.30 -18.37
C ARG A 134 6.27 -17.23 -19.54
N THR A 135 5.22 -18.04 -19.41
CA THR A 135 4.82 -19.00 -20.47
C THR A 135 3.38 -18.77 -20.92
N HIS A 136 2.52 -18.26 -20.06
CA HIS A 136 1.12 -18.04 -20.38
C HIS A 136 0.92 -16.77 -21.23
N HIS A 137 0.82 -16.95 -22.56
CA HIS A 137 0.52 -15.91 -23.55
C HIS A 137 1.38 -14.64 -23.38
N VAL A 138 2.70 -14.81 -23.45
CA VAL A 138 3.68 -13.72 -23.32
C VAL A 138 3.41 -12.64 -24.38
N GLY A 139 3.44 -11.37 -23.97
CA GLY A 139 3.23 -10.21 -24.86
C GLY A 139 1.77 -9.78 -25.03
N LEU A 140 0.80 -10.50 -24.47
CA LEU A 140 -0.61 -10.10 -24.45
C LEU A 140 -1.05 -9.74 -23.03
N ASP A 141 -1.75 -8.62 -22.84
CA ASP A 141 -2.27 -8.30 -21.51
C ASP A 141 -3.36 -9.28 -21.09
N CYS A 142 -3.40 -9.64 -19.80
CA CYS A 142 -4.39 -10.56 -19.26
C CYS A 142 -5.82 -10.12 -19.58
N VAL A 143 -6.07 -8.80 -19.56
CA VAL A 143 -7.37 -8.18 -19.82
C VAL A 143 -7.86 -8.35 -21.26
N THR A 144 -6.99 -8.79 -22.18
CA THR A 144 -7.35 -9.11 -23.57
C THR A 144 -8.29 -10.31 -23.62
N CYS A 145 -8.17 -11.25 -22.67
CA CYS A 145 -8.97 -12.47 -22.63
C CYS A 145 -9.76 -12.62 -21.31
N HIS A 146 -9.39 -11.91 -20.24
CA HIS A 146 -10.06 -11.98 -18.94
C HIS A 146 -10.74 -10.67 -18.58
N TRP A 147 -12.03 -10.71 -18.28
CA TRP A 147 -12.75 -9.53 -17.80
C TRP A 147 -12.46 -9.25 -16.32
N PRO A 148 -11.85 -8.11 -15.93
CA PRO A 148 -11.39 -7.91 -14.55
C PRO A 148 -12.51 -7.80 -13.51
N HIS A 149 -13.71 -7.31 -13.88
CA HIS A 149 -14.85 -7.27 -12.97
C HIS A 149 -15.52 -8.64 -12.82
N ASP A 150 -15.40 -9.55 -13.79
CA ASP A 150 -15.77 -10.95 -13.59
C ASP A 150 -14.85 -11.87 -14.42
N PRO A 151 -13.79 -12.45 -13.82
CA PRO A 151 -12.80 -13.23 -14.56
C PRO A 151 -13.34 -14.55 -15.13
N ARG A 152 -14.60 -14.91 -14.85
CA ARG A 152 -15.29 -16.05 -15.49
C ARG A 152 -15.79 -15.70 -16.90
N LYS A 153 -15.95 -14.41 -17.20
CA LYS A 153 -16.39 -13.92 -18.51
C LYS A 153 -15.17 -13.72 -19.41
N GLU A 154 -15.37 -13.98 -20.70
CA GLU A 154 -14.38 -13.62 -21.71
C GLU A 154 -14.18 -12.11 -21.67
N GLY A 155 -12.91 -11.69 -21.59
CA GLY A 155 -12.54 -10.30 -21.69
C GLY A 155 -12.75 -9.88 -23.13
N HIS A 156 -13.91 -9.34 -23.46
CA HIS A 156 -14.23 -8.46 -24.59
C HIS A 156 -15.73 -8.13 -24.49
N GLN A 157 -16.08 -7.09 -23.74
CA GLN A 157 -17.22 -6.26 -24.09
C GLN A 157 -16.77 -4.81 -23.98
N ARG A 158 -16.89 -4.10 -25.12
CA ARG A 158 -16.47 -2.72 -25.35
C ARG A 158 -16.87 -1.78 -24.21
#